data_AF-A0A6V8QHY5-F1
#
_entry.id   AF-A0A6V8QHY5-F1
#
_cell.length_a   1.000
_cell.length_b   1.000
_cell.length_c   1.000
_cell.angle_alpha   90.00
_cell.angle_beta   90.00
_cell.angle_gamma   90.00
#
_symmetry.space_group_name_H-M   'P 1'
#
loop_
_entity.id
_entity.type
_entity.pdbx_description
1 polymer ?
#
loop_
_entity_poly.entity_id
_entity_poly.type
_entity_poly.pdbx_seq_one_letter_code
_entity_poly.pdbx_strand_id
1 'polypeptide(L)'
;MARRLIPPRNYTTPHFPSLNVNTLFDSTPDKRFTLYYISDVWRFTVIWTLITFALFHLGAVFIALFTHGWKKSSWKYLWLTPIIYLGVAGLEALLSGTIVGVMSVMNGI
;
A
#
# COMPACT_ATOMS: atom_id res chain seq x y z
N MET A 1 -12.01 5.91 27.15
CA MET A 1 -11.52 7.15 26.52
C MET A 1 -12.19 7.23 25.15
N ALA A 2 -13.22 8.07 24.96
CA ALA A 2 -13.91 8.15 23.67
C ALA A 2 -12.98 8.80 22.63
N ARG A 3 -12.61 8.04 21.59
CA ARG A 3 -11.69 8.49 20.54
C ARG A 3 -12.34 9.64 19.77
N ARG A 4 -11.70 10.81 19.73
CA ARG A 4 -12.20 11.96 18.95
C ARG A 4 -12.13 11.60 17.46
N LEU A 5 -13.28 11.40 16.84
CA LEU A 5 -13.46 11.37 15.38
C LEU A 5 -13.41 12.77 14.76
N ILE A 6 -13.26 13.81 15.58
CA ILE A 6 -13.26 15.21 15.15
C ILE A 6 -11.81 15.62 14.90
N PRO A 7 -11.44 15.93 13.65
CA PRO A 7 -10.09 16.39 13.33
C PRO A 7 -9.77 17.74 14.00
N PRO A 8 -8.50 18.03 14.31
CA PRO A 8 -8.05 19.37 14.70
C PRO A 8 -8.51 20.43 13.68
N ARG A 9 -8.76 21.66 14.14
CA ARG A 9 -9.29 22.74 13.28
C ARG A 9 -8.42 23.07 12.07
N ASN A 10 -7.11 22.84 12.17
CA ASN A 10 -6.12 23.05 11.12
C ASN A 10 -5.63 21.74 10.49
N TYR A 11 -6.38 20.64 10.65
CA TYR A 11 -6.04 19.37 10.03
C TYR A 11 -6.16 19.45 8.51
N THR A 12 -5.11 19.02 7.84
CA THR A 12 -5.09 18.83 6.39
C THR A 12 -4.59 17.42 6.12
N THR A 13 -5.32 16.67 5.28
CA THR A 13 -4.88 15.34 4.85
C THR A 13 -3.52 15.46 4.16
N PRO A 14 -2.51 14.64 4.54
CA PRO A 14 -1.22 14.65 3.87
C PRO A 14 -1.35 14.20 2.41
N HIS A 15 -0.52 14.76 1.53
CA HIS A 15 -0.48 14.35 0.13
C HIS A 15 0.05 12.92 -0.02
N PHE A 16 -0.59 12.13 -0.88
CA PHE A 16 -0.13 10.77 -1.21
C PHE A 16 1.01 10.75 -2.23
N PRO A 17 1.95 9.80 -2.15
CA PRO A 17 2.14 8.81 -1.07
C PRO A 17 2.98 9.40 0.07
N SER A 18 2.33 9.76 1.18
CA SER A 18 3.07 10.19 2.38
C SER A 18 3.57 8.96 3.14
N LEU A 19 4.88 8.86 3.34
CA LEU A 19 5.47 7.93 4.28
C LEU A 19 5.72 8.68 5.58
N ASN A 20 4.88 8.48 6.59
CA ASN A 20 5.11 9.05 7.90
C ASN A 20 5.03 7.93 8.95
N VAL A 21 6.17 7.53 9.48
CA VAL A 21 6.24 6.51 10.54
C VAL A 21 5.54 6.95 11.82
N ASN A 22 5.38 8.27 12.04
CA ASN A 22 4.67 8.82 13.20
C ASN A 22 3.14 8.60 13.13
N THR A 23 2.59 8.20 11.97
CA THR A 23 1.15 7.88 11.83
C THR A 23 0.85 6.44 12.25
N LEU A 24 1.85 5.56 12.36
CA LEU A 24 1.66 4.15 12.73
C LEU A 24 1.16 4.00 14.16
N PHE A 25 1.69 4.83 15.05
CA PHE A 25 1.24 4.93 16.43
C PHE A 25 1.34 6.38 16.90
N ASP A 26 0.28 7.14 16.68
CA ASP A 26 0.24 8.53 17.06
C ASP A 26 0.00 8.69 18.56
N SER A 27 1.07 8.87 19.32
CA SER A 27 1.03 9.09 20.77
C SER A 27 0.84 10.56 21.16
N THR A 28 0.71 11.47 20.19
CA THR A 28 0.55 12.89 20.50
C THR A 28 -0.79 13.14 21.22
N PRO A 29 -0.83 14.06 22.20
CA PRO A 29 -2.07 14.38 22.92
C PRO A 29 -3.20 14.84 22.00
N ASP A 30 -2.87 15.48 20.88
CA ASP A 30 -3.79 16.04 19.89
C ASP A 30 -4.03 15.15 18.67
N LYS A 31 -3.40 13.96 18.61
CA LYS A 31 -3.54 13.00 17.51
C LYS A 31 -3.25 13.62 16.12
N ARG A 32 -2.21 14.46 16.07
CA ARG A 32 -1.85 15.29 14.91
C ARG A 32 -1.52 14.50 13.64
N PHE A 33 -1.04 13.26 13.77
CA PHE A 33 -0.64 12.39 12.66
C PHE A 33 -1.71 11.35 12.31
N THR A 34 -2.87 11.38 12.96
CA THR A 34 -3.96 10.45 12.67
C THR A 34 -4.69 10.81 11.37
N LEU A 35 -5.01 9.80 10.56
CA LEU A 35 -5.90 9.94 9.41
C LEU A 35 -7.35 9.88 9.91
N TYR A 36 -8.11 10.97 9.71
CA TYR A 36 -9.46 11.11 10.24
C TYR A 36 -10.55 10.66 9.26
N TYR A 37 -10.29 10.77 7.95
CA TYR A 37 -11.27 10.41 6.93
C TYR A 37 -11.06 8.96 6.46
N ILE A 38 -12.15 8.19 6.43
CA ILE A 38 -12.17 6.80 5.94
C ILE A 38 -11.53 6.65 4.56
N SER A 39 -11.82 7.59 3.66
CA SER A 39 -11.26 7.61 2.30
C SER A 39 -9.73 7.68 2.31
N ASP A 40 -9.16 8.41 3.26
CA ASP A 40 -7.73 8.64 3.33
C ASP A 40 -7.02 7.44 3.96
N VAL A 41 -7.64 6.82 4.96
CA VAL A 41 -7.16 5.56 5.55
C VAL A 41 -7.14 4.45 4.50
N TRP A 42 -8.25 4.29 3.78
CA TRP A 42 -8.35 3.28 2.72
C TRP A 42 -7.37 3.53 1.57
N ARG A 43 -7.24 4.78 1.11
CA ARG A 43 -6.25 5.14 0.09
C ARG A 43 -4.83 4.84 0.56
N PHE A 44 -4.53 5.16 1.82
CA PHE A 44 -3.23 4.89 2.41
C PHE A 44 -2.92 3.40 2.41
N THR A 45 -3.82 2.57 2.95
CA THR A 45 -3.57 1.13 3.04
C THR A 45 -3.50 0.49 1.66
N VAL A 46 -4.42 0.81 0.74
CA VAL A 46 -4.41 0.23 -0.61
C VAL A 46 -3.18 0.64 -1.41
N ILE A 47 -2.82 1.92 -1.44
CA ILE A 47 -1.69 2.41 -2.23
C ILE A 47 -0.37 1.88 -1.69
N TRP A 48 -0.17 1.87 -0.37
CA TRP A 48 1.05 1.32 0.21
C TRP A 48 1.16 -0.19 0.02
N THR A 49 0.06 -0.94 0.16
CA THR A 49 0.07 -2.37 -0.15
C THR A 49 0.38 -2.63 -1.63
N LEU A 50 -0.17 -1.83 -2.55
CA LEU A 50 0.15 -1.91 -3.98
C LEU A 50 1.63 -1.68 -4.26
N ILE A 51 2.21 -0.63 -3.69
CA ILE A 51 3.64 -0.32 -3.85
C ILE A 51 4.48 -1.48 -3.31
N THR A 52 4.22 -1.93 -2.09
CA THR A 52 4.99 -3.01 -1.46
C THR A 52 4.90 -4.30 -2.27
N PHE A 53 3.71 -4.74 -2.65
CA PHE A 53 3.52 -5.97 -3.43
C PHE A 53 4.16 -5.87 -4.81
N ALA A 54 4.02 -4.72 -5.48
CA ALA A 54 4.67 -4.47 -6.77
C ALA A 54 6.20 -4.56 -6.64
N LEU A 55 6.81 -3.97 -5.60
CA LEU A 55 8.26 -4.02 -5.39
C LEU A 55 8.76 -5.45 -5.18
N PHE A 56 8.07 -6.25 -4.36
CA PHE A 56 8.44 -7.66 -4.14
C PHE A 56 8.30 -8.50 -5.42
N HIS A 57 7.19 -8.33 -6.15
CA HIS A 57 6.97 -9.05 -7.40
C HIS A 57 7.95 -8.62 -8.50
N LEU A 58 8.30 -7.34 -8.58
CA LEU A 58 9.34 -6.84 -9.47
C LEU A 58 10.71 -7.41 -9.12
N GLY A 59 11.02 -7.59 -7.83
CA GLY A 59 12.22 -8.32 -7.40
C GLY A 59 12.26 -9.74 -7.93
N ALA A 60 11.15 -10.48 -7.83
CA ALA A 60 11.05 -11.83 -8.37
C ALA A 60 11.16 -11.86 -9.91
N VAL A 61 10.50 -10.92 -10.61
CA VAL A 61 10.65 -10.73 -12.06
C VAL A 61 12.10 -10.45 -12.42
N PHE A 62 12.78 -9.57 -11.69
CA PHE A 62 14.19 -9.25 -11.93
C PHE A 62 15.05 -10.51 -11.83
N ILE A 63 14.94 -11.27 -10.73
CA ILE A 63 15.67 -12.54 -10.58
C ILE A 63 15.34 -13.54 -11.70
N ALA A 64 14.06 -13.67 -12.07
CA ALA A 64 13.63 -14.56 -13.16
C ALA A 64 14.26 -14.16 -14.52
N LEU A 65 14.25 -12.86 -14.85
CA LEU A 65 14.83 -12.35 -16.10
C LEU A 65 16.35 -12.61 -16.18
N PHE A 66 17.08 -12.43 -15.08
CA PHE A 66 18.53 -12.69 -15.03
C PHE A 66 18.87 -14.18 -15.11
N THR A 67 18.01 -15.04 -14.56
CA THR A 67 18.25 -16.50 -14.53
C THR A 67 17.86 -17.18 -15.85
N HIS A 68 16.87 -16.66 -16.57
CA HIS A 68 16.29 -17.34 -17.75
C HIS A 68 17.13 -17.21 -19.04
N GLY A 69 18.05 -16.24 -19.12
CA GLY A 69 18.92 -16.01 -20.27
C GLY A 69 18.22 -15.36 -21.48
N TRP A 70 18.98 -14.57 -22.26
CA TRP A 70 18.45 -13.67 -23.30
C TRP A 70 18.34 -14.31 -24.68
N LYS A 71 17.69 -15.47 -24.80
CA LYS A 71 17.44 -16.11 -26.11
C LYS A 71 16.22 -15.50 -26.79
N LYS A 72 16.31 -15.18 -28.10
CA LYS A 72 15.19 -14.60 -28.88
C LYS A 72 13.90 -15.43 -28.84
N SER A 73 14.01 -16.76 -28.79
CA SER A 73 12.84 -17.67 -28.66
C SER A 73 12.04 -17.44 -27.37
N SER A 74 12.69 -16.94 -26.31
CA SER A 74 12.08 -16.72 -25.00
C SER A 74 11.46 -15.33 -24.81
N TRP A 75 11.51 -14.44 -25.83
CA TRP A 75 11.07 -13.04 -25.69
C TRP A 75 9.61 -12.90 -25.23
N LYS A 76 8.73 -13.80 -25.70
CA LYS A 76 7.32 -13.82 -25.26
C LYS A 76 7.20 -14.09 -23.75
N TYR A 77 8.02 -14.98 -23.21
CA TYR A 77 8.02 -15.31 -21.78
C TYR A 77 8.62 -14.17 -20.93
N LEU A 78 9.61 -13.44 -21.47
CA LEU A 78 10.20 -12.27 -20.79
C LEU A 78 9.17 -11.17 -20.51
N TRP A 79 8.21 -10.94 -21.42
CA TRP A 79 7.13 -9.96 -21.22
C TRP A 79 5.92 -10.53 -20.48
N LEU A 80 5.62 -11.82 -20.65
CA LEU A 80 4.51 -12.45 -19.96
C LEU A 80 4.74 -12.51 -18.44
N THR A 81 5.98 -12.75 -18.02
CA THR A 81 6.37 -12.85 -16.60
C THR A 81 6.02 -11.58 -15.79
N PRO A 82 6.48 -10.35 -16.16
CA PRO A 82 6.11 -9.14 -15.42
C PRO A 82 4.61 -8.87 -15.42
N ILE A 83 3.91 -9.15 -16.52
CA ILE A 83 2.46 -8.91 -16.62
C ILE A 83 1.71 -9.77 -15.61
N ILE A 84 2.01 -11.08 -15.56
CA ILE A 84 1.35 -12.00 -14.63
C ILE A 84 1.68 -11.61 -13.19
N TYR A 85 2.97 -11.39 -12.89
CA TYR A 85 3.41 -11.05 -11.52
C TYR A 85 2.79 -9.75 -11.03
N LEU A 86 2.76 -8.70 -11.85
CA LEU A 86 2.12 -7.43 -11.48
C LEU A 86 0.59 -7.54 -11.40
N GLY A 87 -0.03 -8.37 -12.24
CA GLY A 87 -1.47 -8.64 -12.16
C GLY A 87 -1.87 -9.32 -10.85
N VAL A 88 -1.12 -10.36 -10.45
CA VAL A 88 -1.31 -11.04 -9.17
C VAL A 88 -1.05 -10.08 -8.01
N ALA A 89 0.07 -9.37 -8.03
CA ALA A 89 0.40 -8.35 -7.03
C ALA A 89 -0.70 -7.32 -6.86
N GLY A 90 -1.26 -6.81 -7.96
CA GLY A 90 -2.35 -5.84 -7.95
C GLY A 90 -3.61 -6.39 -7.28
N LEU A 91 -4.02 -7.61 -7.63
CA LEU A 91 -5.20 -8.25 -7.04
C LEU A 91 -5.02 -8.49 -5.54
N GLU A 92 -3.89 -9.10 -5.15
CA GLU A 92 -3.57 -9.36 -3.74
C GLU A 92 -3.51 -8.07 -2.92
N ALA A 93 -2.88 -7.02 -3.48
CA ALA A 93 -2.75 -5.75 -2.81
C ALA A 93 -4.08 -5.00 -2.63
N LEU A 94 -4.97 -5.05 -3.63
CA LEU A 94 -6.30 -4.47 -3.53
C LEU A 94 -7.13 -5.14 -2.42
N LEU A 95 -7.11 -6.48 -2.37
CA LEU A 95 -7.82 -7.25 -1.35
C LEU A 95 -7.24 -7.00 0.04
N SER A 96 -5.93 -7.20 0.19
CA SER A 96 -5.21 -7.03 1.47
C SER A 96 -5.32 -5.59 1.99
N GLY A 97 -5.03 -4.59 1.15
CA GLY A 97 -5.12 -3.18 1.52
C GLY A 97 -6.53 -2.74 1.90
N THR A 98 -7.57 -3.28 1.24
CA THR A 98 -8.96 -2.99 1.59
C THR A 98 -9.34 -3.61 2.93
N ILE A 99 -9.01 -4.89 3.15
CA ILE A 99 -9.29 -5.58 4.42
C ILE A 99 -8.60 -4.84 5.57
N VAL A 100 -7.32 -4.54 5.43
CA VAL A 100 -6.55 -3.81 6.45
C VAL A 100 -7.14 -2.42 6.69
N GLY A 101 -7.47 -1.67 5.63
CA GLY A 101 -8.05 -0.32 5.77
C GLY A 101 -9.39 -0.31 6.50
N VAL A 102 -10.28 -1.25 6.16
CA VAL A 102 -11.58 -1.40 6.83
C VAL A 102 -11.38 -1.85 8.28
N MET A 103 -10.52 -2.83 8.53
CA MET A 103 -10.21 -3.29 9.88
C MET A 103 -9.62 -2.19 10.74
N SER A 104 -8.72 -1.37 10.20
CA SER A 104 -8.17 -0.22 10.92
C SER A 104 -9.31 0.68 11.38
N VAL A 105 -10.27 1.01 10.51
CA VAL A 105 -11.41 1.88 10.86
C VAL A 105 -12.34 1.22 11.87
N MET A 106 -12.67 -0.06 11.70
CA MET A 106 -13.55 -0.81 12.58
C MET A 106 -12.97 -1.00 13.98
N ASN A 107 -11.67 -1.27 14.07
CA ASN A 107 -10.93 -1.35 15.33
C ASN A 107 -10.65 0.03 15.93
N GLY A 108 -11.15 1.08 15.26
CA GLY A 108 -11.19 2.45 15.75
C GLY A 108 -10.02 3.32 15.31
N ILE A 109 -9.02 2.80 14.58
CA ILE A 109 -7.67 3.39 14.39
C ILE A 109 -7.05 3.79 15.73
#